data_AF-A0AAJ1MBC2-F1
#
_entry.id   AF-A0AAJ1MBC2-F1
#
_cell.length_a   1.000
_cell.length_b   1.000
_cell.length_c   1.000
_cell.angle_alpha   90.00
_cell.angle_beta   90.00
_cell.angle_gamma   90.00
#
_symmetry.space_group_name_H-M   'P 1'
#
loop_
_entity.id
_entity.type
_entity.pdbx_description
1 polymer ?
#
loop_
_entity_poly.entity_id
_entity_poly.type
_entity_poly.pdbx_seq_one_letter_code
_entity_poly.pdbx_strand_id
1 'polypeptide(L)' 'MAISIPSSDDVRTLLLKLRQRDLRDVFEQTGVPVPTLVKIRQGTTRNPGIETVRSIYRAPALQCHITGAAEGEGAANA' A
#
# COMPACT_ATOMS: atom_id res chain seq x y z
N MET A 1 12.97 12.46 -6.06
CA MET A 1 12.15 11.25 -5.98
C MET A 1 10.82 11.48 -6.67
N ALA A 2 10.58 10.90 -7.85
CA ALA A 2 9.27 10.94 -8.49
C ALA A 2 8.30 10.10 -7.65
N ILE A 3 7.45 10.77 -6.87
CA ILE A 3 6.38 10.11 -6.11
C ILE A 3 5.27 9.83 -7.12
N SER A 4 5.43 8.80 -7.95
CA SER A 4 4.37 8.35 -8.84
C SER A 4 3.20 7.94 -7.94
N ILE A 5 2.18 8.79 -7.90
CA ILE A 5 0.94 8.50 -7.17
C ILE A 5 0.36 7.26 -7.86
N PRO A 6 0.24 6.13 -7.15
CA PRO A 6 -0.26 4.92 -7.76
C PRO A 6 -1.73 5.11 -8.09
N SER A 7 -2.20 4.38 -9.09
CA SER A 7 -3.63 4.33 -9.36
C SER A 7 -4.33 3.57 -8.24
N SER A 8 -5.65 3.79 -8.11
CA SER A 8 -6.49 3.02 -7.20
C SER A 8 -6.37 1.51 -7.43
N ASP A 9 -6.11 1.09 -8.67
CA ASP A 9 -5.91 -0.31 -9.04
C ASP A 9 -4.57 -0.89 -8.55
N ASP A 10 -3.49 -0.10 -8.61
CA ASP A 10 -2.18 -0.48 -8.05
C ASP A 10 -2.30 -0.69 -6.53
N VAL A 11 -2.92 0.26 -5.84
CA VAL A 11 -3.15 0.14 -4.38
C VAL A 11 -4.03 -1.05 -4.07
N ARG A 12 -5.06 -1.33 -4.87
CA ARG A 12 -5.88 -2.54 -4.71
C ARG A 12 -5.05 -3.81 -4.86
N THR A 13 -4.19 -3.89 -5.87
CA THR A 13 -3.30 -5.03 -6.10
C THR A 13 -2.35 -5.25 -4.93
N LEU A 14 -1.85 -4.17 -4.32
CA LEU A 14 -1.01 -4.24 -3.12
C LEU A 14 -1.82 -4.67 -1.89
N LEU A 15 -3.01 -4.11 -1.68
CA LEU A 15 -3.93 -4.50 -0.60
C LEU A 15 -4.39 -5.97 -0.71
N LEU A 16 -4.43 -6.55 -1.92
CA LEU A 16 -4.70 -7.97 -2.12
C LEU A 16 -3.57 -8.88 -1.61
N LYS A 17 -2.32 -8.39 -1.61
CA LYS A 17 -1.16 -9.14 -1.11
C LYS A 17 -0.98 -9.06 0.41
N LEU A 18 -1.63 -8.10 1.06
CA LEU A 18 -1.57 -7.89 2.51
C LEU A 18 -2.49 -8.85 3.27
N ARG A 19 -2.03 -9.32 4.44
CA ARG A 19 -2.86 -10.09 5.37
C ARG A 19 -3.65 -9.16 6.27
N GLN A 20 -4.61 -9.74 6.98
CA GLN A 20 -5.50 -9.02 7.88
C GLN A 20 -4.76 -8.27 9.01
N ARG A 21 -3.59 -8.78 9.42
CA ARG A 21 -2.69 -8.11 10.37
C ARG A 21 -2.10 -6.82 9.78
N ASP A 22 -1.67 -6.87 8.51
CA ASP A 22 -1.01 -5.74 7.85
C ASP A 22 -2.04 -4.63 7.54
N LEU A 23 -3.30 -5.01 7.28
CA LEU A 23 -4.42 -4.06 7.16
C LEU A 23 -4.68 -3.29 8.46
N ARG A 24 -4.45 -3.92 9.62
CA ARG A 24 -4.57 -3.24 10.92
C ARG A 24 -3.45 -2.23 11.12
N ASP A 25 -2.22 -2.62 10.77
CA ASP A 25 -1.06 -1.72 10.77
C ASP A 25 -1.28 -0.50 9.86
N VAL A 26 -1.81 -0.72 8.65
CA VAL A 26 -2.18 0.37 7.73
C VAL A 26 -3.27 1.26 8.33
N PHE A 27 -4.26 0.71 9.05
CA PHE A 27 -5.26 1.51 9.76
C PHE A 27 -4.62 2.38 10.84
N GLU A 28 -3.72 1.84 11.65
CA GLU A 28 -3.04 2.60 12.71
C GLU A 28 -2.16 3.72 12.15
N GLN A 29 -1.56 3.51 10.98
CA GLN A 29 -0.68 4.50 10.34
C GLN A 29 -1.43 5.57 9.53
N THR A 30 -2.60 5.24 8.97
CA THR A 30 -3.31 6.12 8.02
C THR A 30 -4.64 6.65 8.56
N GLY A 31 -5.17 6.07 9.63
CA GLY A 31 -6.51 6.33 10.14
C GLY A 31 -7.64 5.79 9.25
N VAL A 32 -7.33 5.13 8.13
CA VAL A 32 -8.34 4.58 7.21
C VAL A 32 -8.91 3.29 7.78
N PRO A 33 -10.21 3.20 8.08
CA PRO A 33 -10.80 2.03 8.72
C PRO A 33 -10.49 0.74 7.94
N VAL A 34 -10.13 -0.34 8.65
CA VAL A 34 -9.98 -1.69 8.07
C VAL A 34 -11.15 -2.09 7.15
N PRO A 35 -12.44 -1.89 7.51
CA PRO A 35 -13.53 -2.22 6.58
C PRO A 35 -13.49 -1.40 5.28
N THR A 36 -12.97 -0.17 5.32
CA THR A 36 -12.76 0.65 4.12
C THR A 36 -11.63 0.08 3.27
N LEU A 37 -10.51 -0.32 3.87
CA LEU A 37 -9.42 -1.00 3.16
C LEU A 37 -9.90 -2.29 2.49
N VAL A 38 -10.75 -3.06 3.18
CA VAL A 38 -11.37 -4.28 2.62
C VAL A 38 -12.32 -3.97 1.46
N LYS A 39 -13.13 -2.90 1.54
CA LYS A 39 -13.99 -2.47 0.43
C LYS A 39 -13.19 -2.01 -0.79
N ILE A 40 -12.06 -1.34 -0.59
CA ILE A 40 -11.12 -0.96 -1.66
C ILE A 40 -10.52 -2.23 -2.29
N ARG A 41 -10.08 -3.18 -1.45
CA ARG A 41 -9.55 -4.48 -1.89
C ARG A 41 -10.57 -5.25 -2.75
N GLN A 42 -11.82 -5.29 -2.31
CA GLN A 42 -12.94 -5.95 -3.01
C GLN A 42 -13.42 -5.19 -4.25
N GLY A 43 -12.93 -3.96 -4.50
CA GLY A 43 -13.39 -3.13 -5.61
C GLY A 43 -14.81 -2.58 -5.43
N THR A 44 -15.38 -2.69 -4.23
CA THR A 44 -16.73 -2.17 -3.91
C THR A 44 -16.72 -0.64 -3.79
N THR A 45 -15.59 -0.06 -3.38
CA THR A 45 -15.38 1.39 -3.39
C THR A 45 -15.02 1.83 -4.81
N ARG A 46 -15.99 2.41 -5.53
CA ARG A 46 -15.86 2.82 -6.94
C ARG A 46 -14.76 3.85 -7.19
N ASN A 47 -14.41 4.66 -6.19
CA ASN A 47 -13.27 5.57 -6.26
C ASN A 47 -12.79 5.97 -4.85
N PRO A 48 -11.77 5.31 -4.27
CA PRO A 48 -11.12 5.87 -3.09
C PRO A 48 -10.49 7.20 -3.49
N GLY A 49 -10.69 8.26 -2.68
CA GLY A 49 -10.12 9.57 -2.98
C GLY A 49 -8.60 9.50 -3.13
N ILE A 50 -8.02 10.32 -4.02
CA ILE A 50 -6.57 10.35 -4.28
C ILE A 50 -5.75 10.51 -2.98
N GLU A 51 -6.28 11.28 -2.03
CA GLU A 51 -5.71 11.49 -0.68
C GLU A 51 -5.63 10.17 0.12
N THR A 52 -6.68 9.34 0.05
CA THR A 52 -6.73 8.03 0.69
C THR A 52 -5.73 7.06 0.05
N VAL A 53 -5.70 7.02 -1.28
CA VAL A 53 -4.75 6.22 -2.05
C VAL A 53 -3.31 6.60 -1.68
N ARG A 54 -3.03 7.91 -1.60
CA ARG A 54 -1.73 8.45 -1.24
C ARG A 54 -1.33 8.11 0.21
N SER A 55 -2.24 8.25 1.17
CA SER A 55 -1.98 7.89 2.57
C SER A 55 -1.68 6.40 2.72
N ILE A 56 -2.47 5.53 2.07
CA ILE A 56 -2.26 4.07 2.08
C ILE A 56 -0.91 3.73 1.44
N TYR A 57 -0.57 4.32 0.30
CA TYR A 57 0.70 4.05 -0.37
C TYR A 57 1.91 4.55 0.42
N ARG A 58 1.74 5.63 1.20
CA ARG A 58 2.79 6.15 2.09
C ARG A 58 2.91 5.37 3.40
N ALA A 59 2.02 4.42 3.70
CA ALA A 59 2.11 3.61 4.90
C ALA A 59 3.37 2.70 4.85
N PRO A 60 4.30 2.77 5.82
CA PRO A 60 5.46 1.90 5.87
C PRO A 60 5.11 0.40 5.86
N ALA A 61 3.96 0.02 6.44
CA ALA A 61 3.48 -1.36 6.35
C ALA A 61 3.30 -1.84 4.90
N LEU A 62 2.86 -0.95 3.99
CA LEU A 62 2.71 -1.26 2.57
C LEU A 62 4.07 -1.25 1.85
N GLN A 63 4.97 -0.34 2.22
CA GLN A 63 6.29 -0.20 1.61
C GLN A 63 7.20 -1.39 1.87
N CYS A 64 7.12 -2.05 3.04
CA CYS A 64 7.85 -3.30 3.29
C CYS A 64 7.51 -4.38 2.24
N HIS A 65 6.28 -4.41 1.75
CA HIS A 65 5.85 -5.36 0.72
C HIS A 65 6.18 -4.92 -0.71
N ILE A 66 6.33 -3.62 -0.96
CA ILE A 66 6.75 -3.07 -2.27
C ILE A 66 8.27 -3.23 -2.43
N THR A 67 9.04 -2.91 -1.38
CA THR A 67 10.51 -2.90 -1.41
C THR A 67 11.12 -4.28 -1.19
N GLY A 68 10.37 -5.23 -0.59
CA GLY A 68 10.81 -6.60 -0.34
C GLY A 68 11.06 -7.48 -1.57
N ALA A 69 11.08 -6.90 -2.78
CA ALA A 69 11.49 -7.55 -4.03
C ALA A 69 12.75 -6.92 -4.66
N ALA A 70 13.41 -5.97 -3.98
CA ALA A 70 14.58 -5.25 -4.48
C ALA A 70 15.83 -5.33 -3.56
N GLU A 71 15.93 -6.37 -2.71
CA GLU A 71 17.17 -6.69 -2.00
C GLU A 71 17.93 -7.75 -2.82
N GLY A 72 18.61 -7.27 -3.87
CA GLY A 72 19.41 -8.13 -4.73
C GLY A 72 20.05 -7.38 -5.90
N GLU A 73 20.85 -6.33 -5.64
CA GLU A 73 22.02 -5.98 -6.47
C GLU A 73 22.79 -4.80 -5.86
N GLY A 74 24.11 -4.97 -5.66
CA GLY A 74 25.05 -3.84 -5.63
C GLY A 74 25.79 -3.53 -4.33
N ALA A 75 26.10 -4.51 -3.46
CA ALA A 75 27.16 -4.33 -2.48
C ALA A 75 28.53 -4.62 -3.12
N ALA A 76 29.35 -3.57 -3.22
CA ALA A 76 30.81 -3.56 -3.28
C ALA A 76 31.50 -4.27 -4.47
N ASN A 77 32.02 -3.46 -5.40
CA ASN A 77 33.28 -3.76 -6.07
C ASN A 77 34.24 -2.61 -5.75
N ALA A 78 35.19 -2.87 -4.85
CA ALA A 78 36.31 -2.04 -4.46
C ALA A 78 37.57 -2.92 -4.48
#